data_AF-A0A2K9NWD1-F1
#
_entry.id   AF-A0A2K9NWD1-F1
#
_cell.length_a   1.000
_cell.length_b   1.000
_cell.length_c   1.000
_cell.angle_alpha   90.00
_cell.angle_beta   90.00
_cell.angle_gamma   90.00
#
_symmetry.space_group_name_H-M   'P 1'
#
loop_
_entity.id
_entity.type
_entity.pdbx_description
1 polymer ?
#
loop_
_entity_poly.entity_id
_entity_poly.type
_entity_poly.pdbx_seq_one_letter_code
_entity_poly.pdbx_strand_id
1 'polypeptide(L)'
;MLKKSLIALVILGFLSPVIVVFILYRFAMSTGLPGRRGGPQDAFRHTYSTALTARYLSPKVVELVTRFCETDPTSHFDQMDIHNNRIGTNIGLGSGELYPTVMKKIKEGKINSTDPDVITWMPENEWDNGF
;
A
#
# COMPACT_ATOMS: atom_id res chain seq x y z
N MET A 1 -20.13 33.83 2.71
CA MET A 1 -18.81 33.27 2.34
C MET A 1 -18.45 32.02 3.14
N LEU A 2 -18.61 32.02 4.47
CA LEU A 2 -18.29 30.88 5.36
C LEU A 2 -18.88 29.51 4.93
N LYS A 3 -20.15 29.47 4.48
CA LYS A 3 -20.80 28.23 4.01
C LYS A 3 -20.15 27.63 2.75
N LYS A 4 -19.71 28.47 1.80
CA LYS A 4 -19.05 28.02 0.57
C LYS A 4 -17.63 27.52 0.86
N SER A 5 -16.92 28.18 1.79
CA SER A 5 -15.61 27.76 2.27
C SER A 5 -15.65 26.44 3.05
N LEU A 6 -16.70 26.22 3.86
CA LEU A 6 -16.90 24.96 4.58
C LEU A 6 -17.22 23.80 3.63
N ILE A 7 -18.07 24.03 2.64
CA ILE A 7 -18.37 23.04 1.59
C ILE A 7 -17.10 22.72 0.79
N ALA A 8 -16.30 23.72 0.43
CA ALA A 8 -15.03 23.50 -0.27
C ALA A 8 -14.05 22.68 0.58
N LEU A 9 -13.91 22.97 1.88
CA LEU A 9 -13.07 22.21 2.82
C LEU A 9 -13.53 20.75 2.97
N VAL A 10 -14.84 20.51 3.04
CA VAL A 10 -15.41 19.15 3.09
C VAL A 10 -15.16 18.43 1.77
N ILE A 11 -15.40 19.08 0.63
CA ILE A 11 -15.13 18.51 -0.70
C ILE A 11 -13.64 18.20 -0.89
N LEU A 12 -12.74 19.10 -0.49
CA LEU A 12 -11.29 18.86 -0.52
C LEU A 12 -10.88 17.71 0.42
N GLY A 13 -11.49 17.62 1.60
CA GLY A 13 -11.26 16.54 2.56
C GLY A 13 -11.73 15.17 2.06
N PHE A 14 -12.82 15.11 1.28
CA PHE A 14 -13.37 13.86 0.73
C PHE A 14 -12.80 13.46 -0.63
N LEU A 15 -12.49 14.41 -1.51
CA LEU A 15 -11.91 14.13 -2.82
C LEU A 15 -10.43 13.76 -2.71
N SER A 16 -9.71 14.31 -1.74
CA SER A 16 -8.27 14.09 -1.58
C SER A 16 -7.92 12.60 -1.36
N PRO A 17 -8.55 11.84 -0.46
CA PRO A 17 -8.26 10.41 -0.28
C PRO A 17 -8.54 9.57 -1.53
N VAL A 18 -9.66 9.82 -2.22
CA VAL A 18 -10.03 9.08 -3.44
C VAL A 18 -9.04 9.36 -4.57
N ILE A 19 -8.66 10.62 -4.75
CA ILE A 19 -7.66 11.02 -5.74
C ILE A 19 -6.30 10.42 -5.42
N VAL A 20 -5.88 10.42 -4.15
CA VAL A 20 -4.60 9.83 -3.73
C VAL A 20 -4.58 8.32 -3.98
N VAL A 21 -5.64 7.60 -3.59
CA VAL A 21 -5.75 6.16 -3.85
C VAL A 21 -5.73 5.89 -5.36
N PHE A 22 -6.47 6.67 -6.15
CA PHE A 22 -6.48 6.55 -7.60
C PHE A 22 -5.09 6.80 -8.22
N ILE A 23 -4.38 7.85 -7.80
CA ILE A 23 -3.03 8.16 -8.26
C ILE A 23 -2.07 7.03 -7.91
N LEU A 24 -2.11 6.52 -6.67
CA LEU A 24 -1.25 5.40 -6.24
C LEU A 24 -1.54 4.13 -7.02
N TYR A 25 -2.81 3.84 -7.28
CA TYR A 25 -3.22 2.72 -8.10
C TYR A 25 -2.70 2.85 -9.55
N ARG A 26 -2.88 4.02 -10.17
CA ARG A 26 -2.35 4.32 -11.51
C ARG A 26 -0.82 4.24 -11.55
N PHE A 27 -0.15 4.75 -10.52
CA PHE A 27 1.30 4.70 -10.41
C PHE A 27 1.81 3.26 -10.29
N ALA A 28 1.19 2.43 -9.46
CA ALA A 28 1.55 1.02 -9.35
C ALA A 28 1.34 0.26 -10.66
N MET A 29 0.25 0.51 -11.39
CA MET A 29 0.07 -0.09 -12.72
C MET A 29 1.16 0.33 -13.71
N SER A 30 1.69 1.56 -13.60
CA SER A 30 2.78 2.03 -14.46
C SER A 30 4.14 1.38 -14.18
N THR A 31 4.30 0.63 -13.09
CA THR A 31 5.55 -0.08 -12.78
C THR A 31 5.82 -1.27 -13.68
N GLY A 32 4.79 -1.79 -14.37
CA GLY A 32 4.88 -3.01 -15.17
C GLY A 32 4.96 -4.31 -14.34
N LEU A 33 4.83 -4.22 -13.02
CA LEU A 33 4.77 -5.40 -12.15
C LEU A 33 3.47 -6.20 -12.41
N PRO A 34 3.52 -7.54 -12.38
CA PRO A 34 2.35 -8.39 -12.59
C PRO A 34 1.53 -8.57 -11.30
N GLY A 35 0.34 -9.17 -11.43
CA GLY A 35 -0.50 -9.61 -10.32
C GLY A 35 -1.24 -8.45 -9.64
N ARG A 36 -2.43 -8.11 -10.17
CA ARG A 36 -3.26 -7.00 -9.68
C ARG A 36 -3.61 -7.15 -8.20
N ARG A 37 -3.97 -8.36 -7.79
CA ARG A 37 -4.20 -8.75 -6.40
C ARG A 37 -3.44 -10.04 -6.11
N GLY A 38 -2.74 -10.08 -4.97
CA GLY A 38 -1.92 -11.21 -4.53
C GLY A 38 -0.53 -11.30 -5.17
N GLY A 39 -0.17 -10.43 -6.11
CA GLY A 39 1.12 -10.50 -6.80
C GLY A 39 2.07 -9.32 -6.51
N PRO A 40 3.21 -9.23 -7.21
CA PRO A 40 4.22 -8.19 -6.98
C PRO A 40 3.69 -6.75 -7.12
N GLN A 41 2.73 -6.50 -8.01
CA GLN A 41 2.11 -5.17 -8.15
C GLN A 41 1.28 -4.80 -6.91
N ASP A 42 0.56 -5.78 -6.35
CA ASP A 42 -0.20 -5.62 -5.12
C ASP A 42 0.71 -5.31 -3.93
N ALA A 43 1.74 -6.14 -3.76
CA ALA A 43 2.78 -5.93 -2.76
C ALA A 43 3.43 -4.54 -2.88
N PHE A 44 3.72 -4.09 -4.11
CA PHE A 44 4.23 -2.74 -4.36
C PHE A 44 3.23 -1.66 -3.91
N ARG A 45 1.94 -1.79 -4.24
CA ARG A 45 0.92 -0.81 -3.81
C ARG A 45 0.87 -0.70 -2.29
N HIS A 46 0.78 -1.83 -1.59
CA HIS A 46 0.67 -1.87 -0.14
C HIS A 46 1.94 -1.33 0.53
N THR A 47 3.12 -1.77 0.13
CA THR A 47 4.38 -1.28 0.68
C THR A 47 4.61 0.21 0.37
N TYR A 48 4.40 0.66 -0.87
CA TYR A 48 4.69 2.05 -1.25
C TYR A 48 3.70 3.03 -0.63
N SER A 49 2.40 2.69 -0.61
CA SER A 49 1.36 3.53 -0.02
C SER A 49 1.55 3.71 1.49
N THR A 50 1.88 2.64 2.21
CA THR A 50 2.15 2.71 3.65
C THR A 50 3.47 3.41 3.96
N ALA A 51 4.49 3.29 3.11
CA ALA A 51 5.72 4.07 3.24
C ALA A 51 5.49 5.58 3.08
N LEU A 52 4.70 5.98 2.07
CA LEU A 52 4.29 7.38 1.90
C LEU A 52 3.47 7.88 3.09
N THR A 53 2.52 7.08 3.55
CA THR A 53 1.64 7.45 4.67
C THR A 53 2.44 7.58 5.97
N ALA A 54 3.37 6.68 6.25
CA ALA A 54 4.25 6.78 7.42
C ALA A 54 5.19 7.99 7.35
N ARG A 55 5.76 8.29 6.15
CA ARG A 55 6.68 9.41 5.91
C ARG A 55 6.00 10.78 6.05
N TYR A 56 4.83 10.93 5.46
CA TYR A 56 4.20 12.25 5.27
C TYR A 56 2.99 12.50 6.16
N LEU A 57 2.49 11.47 6.85
CA LEU A 57 1.34 11.59 7.74
C LEU A 57 1.63 11.01 9.12
N SER A 58 1.54 9.69 9.29
CA SER A 58 1.86 9.03 10.55
C SER A 58 1.84 7.49 10.40
N PRO A 59 2.74 6.76 11.06
CA PRO A 59 2.61 5.30 11.19
C PRO A 59 1.31 4.88 11.90
N LYS A 60 0.74 5.73 12.77
CA LYS A 60 -0.56 5.44 13.43
C LYS A 60 -1.72 5.43 12.44
N VAL A 61 -1.64 6.22 11.36
CA VAL A 61 -2.66 6.19 10.30
C VAL A 61 -2.56 4.90 9.50
N VAL A 62 -1.34 4.41 9.24
CA VAL A 62 -1.15 3.09 8.61
C VAL A 62 -1.78 2.00 9.46
N GLU A 63 -1.51 1.99 10.76
CA GLU A 63 -2.09 1.01 11.69
C GLU A 63 -3.62 1.06 11.67
N LEU A 64 -4.21 2.26 11.73
CA LEU A 64 -5.65 2.45 11.70
C LEU A 64 -6.27 1.91 10.40
N VAL A 65 -5.73 2.29 9.24
CA VAL A 65 -6.23 1.87 7.93
C VAL A 65 -6.06 0.36 7.75
N THR A 66 -4.90 -0.19 8.14
CA THR A 66 -4.65 -1.64 8.06
C THR A 66 -5.69 -2.42 8.88
N ARG A 67 -6.02 -1.97 10.09
CA ARG A 67 -7.06 -2.63 10.91
C ARG A 67 -8.47 -2.52 10.34
N PHE A 68 -8.76 -1.48 9.54
CA PHE A 68 -10.08 -1.30 8.91
C PHE A 68 -10.21 -2.02 7.57
N CYS A 69 -9.13 -2.15 6.82
CA CYS A 69 -9.13 -2.76 5.49
C CYS A 69 -8.81 -4.25 5.53
N GLU A 70 -7.84 -4.66 6.35
CA GLU A 70 -7.36 -6.04 6.46
C GLU A 70 -8.00 -6.69 7.69
N THR A 71 -9.24 -7.15 7.52
CA THR A 71 -10.11 -7.54 8.64
C THR A 71 -10.32 -9.04 8.77
N ASP A 72 -10.04 -9.81 7.72
CA ASP A 72 -10.24 -11.26 7.74
C ASP A 72 -8.94 -11.97 8.15
N PRO A 73 -8.84 -12.50 9.39
CA PRO A 73 -7.65 -13.19 9.85
C PRO A 73 -7.39 -14.50 9.10
N THR A 74 -8.37 -15.03 8.37
CA THR A 74 -8.23 -16.25 7.57
C THR A 74 -7.86 -15.98 6.11
N SER A 75 -7.94 -14.73 5.66
CA SER A 75 -7.57 -14.32 4.30
C SER A 75 -6.05 -14.27 4.15
N HIS A 76 -5.51 -15.07 3.24
CA HIS A 76 -4.08 -15.02 2.91
C HIS A 76 -3.69 -13.68 2.26
N PHE A 77 -4.62 -13.03 1.55
CA PHE A 77 -4.40 -11.69 0.98
C PHE A 77 -4.23 -10.66 2.10
N ASP A 78 -5.14 -10.62 3.07
CA ASP A 78 -5.07 -9.69 4.20
C ASP A 78 -3.79 -9.89 5.00
N GLN A 79 -3.36 -11.14 5.23
CA GLN A 79 -2.10 -11.45 5.91
C GLN A 79 -0.87 -10.96 5.14
N MET A 80 -0.84 -11.17 3.82
CA MET A 80 0.21 -10.66 2.93
C MET A 80 0.25 -9.11 2.97
N ASP A 81 -0.91 -8.47 2.91
CA ASP A 81 -1.03 -7.01 2.91
C ASP A 81 -0.62 -6.41 4.26
N ILE A 82 -1.03 -6.99 5.38
CA ILE A 82 -0.57 -6.62 6.73
C ILE A 82 0.96 -6.69 6.83
N HIS A 83 1.56 -7.77 6.34
CA HIS A 83 3.01 -7.96 6.35
C HIS A 83 3.73 -6.87 5.53
N ASN A 84 3.27 -6.65 4.30
CA ASN A 84 3.84 -5.67 3.38
C ASN A 84 3.61 -4.22 3.85
N ASN A 85 2.49 -3.95 4.53
CA ASN A 85 2.18 -2.66 5.16
C ASN A 85 3.17 -2.35 6.31
N ARG A 86 3.55 -3.37 7.10
CA ARG A 86 4.56 -3.21 8.17
C ARG A 86 5.93 -2.87 7.58
N ILE A 87 6.35 -3.57 6.52
CA ILE A 87 7.62 -3.28 5.84
C ILE A 87 7.60 -1.87 5.24
N GLY A 88 6.52 -1.49 4.56
CA GLY A 88 6.35 -0.15 4.00
C GLY A 88 6.44 0.94 5.07
N THR A 89 5.76 0.74 6.20
CA THR A 89 5.85 1.64 7.37
C THR A 89 7.30 1.84 7.82
N ASN A 90 8.07 0.77 7.98
CA ASN A 90 9.48 0.84 8.37
C ASN A 90 10.34 1.60 7.36
N ILE A 91 10.12 1.40 6.05
CA ILE A 91 10.78 2.18 4.99
C ILE A 91 10.42 3.67 5.09
N GLY A 92 9.14 3.97 5.37
CA GLY A 92 8.63 5.32 5.54
C GLY A 92 9.28 6.07 6.72
N LEU A 93 9.64 5.37 7.79
CA LEU A 93 10.32 5.94 8.95
C LEU A 93 11.83 6.18 8.72
N GLY A 94 12.41 5.56 7.69
CA GLY A 94 13.81 5.80 7.29
C GLY A 94 14.02 7.12 6.54
N SER A 95 15.29 7.48 6.32
CA SER A 95 15.69 8.72 5.62
C SER A 95 15.91 8.58 4.11
N GLY A 96 15.89 7.35 3.57
CA GLY A 96 16.15 7.07 2.16
C GLY A 96 15.01 7.45 1.21
N GLU A 97 15.31 7.42 -0.09
CA GLU A 97 14.31 7.60 -1.15
C GLU A 97 13.33 6.42 -1.17
N LEU A 98 12.03 6.71 -1.14
CA LEU A 98 10.99 5.69 -0.99
C LEU A 98 10.90 4.76 -2.21
N TYR A 99 10.76 5.33 -3.40
CA TYR A 99 10.51 4.55 -4.61
C TYR A 99 11.63 3.55 -4.94
N PRO A 100 12.92 3.95 -5.07
CA PRO A 100 13.98 3.00 -5.36
C PRO A 100 14.18 1.97 -4.25
N THR A 101 13.94 2.35 -2.98
CA THR A 101 14.02 1.41 -1.85
C THR A 101 12.93 0.35 -1.94
N VAL A 102 11.67 0.75 -2.17
CA VAL A 102 10.55 -0.19 -2.33
C VAL A 102 10.74 -1.06 -3.56
N MET A 103 11.11 -0.49 -4.71
CA MET A 103 11.36 -1.26 -5.92
C MET A 103 12.49 -2.27 -5.76
N LYS A 104 13.57 -1.92 -5.04
CA LYS A 104 14.64 -2.86 -4.71
C LYS A 104 14.10 -4.02 -3.88
N LYS A 105 13.35 -3.74 -2.82
CA LYS A 105 12.76 -4.78 -1.96
C LYS A 105 11.72 -5.65 -2.68
N ILE A 106 10.99 -5.11 -3.65
CA ILE A 106 10.08 -5.90 -4.50
C ILE A 106 10.88 -6.88 -5.36
N LYS A 107 11.99 -6.43 -5.99
CA LYS A 107 12.87 -7.30 -6.79
C LYS A 107 13.53 -8.41 -5.98
N GLU A 108 13.79 -8.16 -4.70
CA GLU A 108 14.36 -9.11 -3.73
C GLU A 108 13.29 -9.93 -3.00
N GLY A 109 12.01 -9.64 -3.24
CA GLY A 109 10.88 -10.27 -2.58
C GLY A 109 10.71 -11.74 -2.97
N LYS A 110 9.91 -12.46 -2.19
CA LYS A 110 9.74 -13.91 -2.31
C LYS A 110 8.28 -14.31 -2.12
N ILE A 111 7.88 -15.37 -2.80
CA ILE A 111 6.55 -15.97 -2.64
C ILE A 111 6.42 -16.52 -1.22
N ASN A 112 5.31 -16.22 -0.55
CA ASN A 112 4.94 -16.74 0.79
C ASN A 112 6.05 -16.58 1.86
N SER A 113 6.86 -15.54 1.76
CA SER A 113 7.87 -15.24 2.76
C SER A 113 7.22 -14.83 4.09
N THR A 114 7.69 -15.44 5.17
CA THR A 114 7.38 -15.06 6.56
C THR A 114 8.49 -14.21 7.19
N ASP A 115 9.60 -13.99 6.47
CA ASP A 115 10.71 -13.17 6.93
C ASP A 115 10.24 -11.71 7.08
N PRO A 116 10.38 -11.12 8.28
CA PRO A 116 9.86 -9.79 8.58
C PRO A 116 10.45 -8.65 7.73
N ASP A 117 11.56 -8.86 7.04
CA ASP A 117 12.23 -7.82 6.24
C ASP A 117 12.13 -8.05 4.72
N VAL A 118 11.47 -9.13 4.30
CA VAL A 118 11.28 -9.53 2.90
C VAL A 118 9.84 -9.29 2.47
N ILE A 119 9.65 -8.46 1.44
CA ILE A 119 8.32 -8.27 0.83
C ILE A 119 7.86 -9.59 0.24
N THR A 120 6.58 -9.90 0.43
CA THR A 120 5.99 -11.17 0.01
C THR A 120 4.80 -10.97 -0.91
N TRP A 121 4.49 -12.00 -1.68
CA TRP A 121 3.26 -12.13 -2.44
C TRP A 121 2.85 -13.61 -2.55
N MET A 122 1.64 -13.85 -3.03
CA MET A 122 1.07 -15.19 -3.20
C MET A 122 1.67 -15.90 -4.42
N PRO A 123 1.57 -17.25 -4.52
CA PRO A 123 1.85 -17.98 -5.75
C PRO A 123 0.97 -17.47 -6.91
N GLU A 124 1.49 -17.51 -8.14
CA GLU A 124 0.80 -16.95 -9.32
C GLU A 124 -0.58 -17.57 -9.59
N ASN A 125 -0.75 -18.85 -9.27
CA ASN A 125 -2.03 -19.55 -9.40
C ASN A 125 -3.11 -19.08 -8.39
N GLU A 126 -2.75 -18.25 -7.42
CA GLU A 126 -3.65 -17.65 -6.43
C GLU A 126 -3.94 -16.17 -6.71
N TRP A 127 -3.29 -15.56 -7.73
CA TRP A 127 -3.52 -14.15 -8.05
C TRP A 127 -4.92 -13.93 -8.59
N ASP A 128 -5.56 -12.86 -8.11
CA ASP A 128 -6.82 -12.37 -8.69
C ASP A 128 -6.53 -11.20 -9.63
N ASN A 129 -6.36 -11.54 -10.90
CA ASN A 129 -6.13 -10.52 -11.92
C ASN A 129 -7.41 -9.80 -12.35
N GLY A 130 -8.61 -10.35 -12.09
CA GLY A 130 -9.90 -9.77 -12.49
C GLY A 130 -9.97 -9.25 -13.94
N PHE A 131 -11.05 -8.53 -14.25
CA PHE A 131 -11.10 -7.57 -15.36
C PHE A 131 -11.08 -6.15 -14.79
#